data_AF-A0AAV9GMQ9-F1
#
_entry.id   AF-A0AAV9GMQ9-F1
#
_cell.length_a   1.000
_cell.length_b   1.000
_cell.length_c   1.000
_cell.angle_alpha   90.00
_cell.angle_beta   90.00
_cell.angle_gamma   90.00
#
_symmetry.space_group_name_H-M   'P 1'
#
loop_
_entity.id
_entity.type
_entity.pdbx_description
1 polymer ?
#
loop_
_entity_poly.entity_id
_entity_poly.type
_entity_poly.pdbx_seq_one_letter_code
_entity_poly.pdbx_strand_id
1 'polypeptide(L)'
;MSGSVVEADTPQQPTATQPVDHDDVQTIAQTIRDLVSTEAQVIHPVAEGEDGTQAVNGDDFGIANYWDASSMAPLNARSAAAIARLRAYKPPPAPLWDRLHLSRRAAVLLLLFADRRGDLRVVITMRAASLRSFSGHAALPGGKADTLEETPFQIARREAWEEIGLPMDDAKLPSPFRIEHLCDLPMNLARTELIVRPCVAFLHANEPPAPTGSPQTPSTKTPTAEESMIPRLDAKEVAAVFSAPFQNFLKATDEELPAEVARRRPLPSGDWYEGNWLQFNGHPWRAHYFYVPVNDQRVMKPKRQLSAAEEEVVDELGEKERYQVWGMTARILVDAARIAYGQDPEFEYNSHYGDEGLIEEAESQGRLGPKKKTGEAPKV
;
A
#
# COMPACT_ATOMS: atom_id res chain seq x y z
N MET A 1 -49.67 -33.13 -45.07
CA MET A 1 -49.52 -33.11 -43.60
C MET A 1 -48.07 -33.46 -43.32
N SER A 2 -47.11 -32.57 -43.62
CA SER A 2 -46.72 -31.38 -42.82
C SER A 2 -45.98 -31.80 -41.56
N GLY A 3 -44.68 -32.06 -41.69
CA GLY A 3 -43.73 -32.20 -40.58
C GLY A 3 -42.74 -31.05 -40.67
N SER A 4 -42.82 -30.11 -39.73
CA SER A 4 -42.07 -28.86 -39.70
C SER A 4 -40.62 -29.10 -39.27
N VAL A 5 -39.70 -28.50 -40.00
CA VAL A 5 -38.28 -28.35 -39.66
C VAL A 5 -38.17 -27.33 -38.51
N VAL A 6 -37.29 -27.63 -37.54
CA VAL A 6 -36.96 -26.74 -36.42
C VAL A 6 -35.82 -25.85 -36.88
N GLU A 7 -36.05 -24.54 -36.94
CA GLU A 7 -35.07 -23.53 -37.36
C GLU A 7 -34.40 -22.92 -36.12
N ALA A 8 -33.10 -22.64 -36.23
CA ALA A 8 -32.21 -22.24 -35.16
C ALA A 8 -32.39 -20.77 -34.73
N ASP A 9 -32.27 -20.53 -33.43
CA ASP A 9 -32.42 -19.21 -32.79
C ASP A 9 -31.18 -18.33 -33.06
N THR A 10 -31.40 -17.09 -33.52
CA THR A 10 -30.35 -16.09 -33.80
C THR A 10 -30.28 -15.09 -32.64
N PRO A 11 -29.09 -14.74 -32.10
CA PRO A 11 -29.00 -13.84 -30.95
C PRO A 11 -29.42 -12.40 -31.28
N GLN A 12 -30.31 -11.82 -30.46
CA GLN A 12 -30.70 -10.40 -30.50
C GLN A 12 -29.57 -9.47 -30.02
N GLN A 13 -29.37 -8.37 -30.75
CA GLN A 13 -28.49 -7.25 -30.37
C GLN A 13 -29.01 -6.47 -29.15
N PRO A 14 -28.13 -5.89 -28.31
CA PRO A 14 -28.52 -5.08 -27.17
C PRO A 14 -29.03 -3.68 -27.58
N THR A 15 -30.11 -3.25 -26.93
CA THR A 15 -30.80 -1.97 -27.07
C THR A 15 -29.96 -0.79 -26.58
N ALA A 16 -29.99 0.31 -27.32
CA ALA A 16 -29.29 1.57 -27.02
C ALA A 16 -29.81 2.25 -25.73
N THR A 17 -28.87 2.75 -24.90
CA THR A 17 -29.11 3.60 -23.74
C THR A 17 -29.66 4.97 -24.17
N GLN A 18 -30.74 5.43 -23.53
CA GLN A 18 -31.30 6.76 -23.75
C GLN A 18 -30.35 7.86 -23.22
N PRO A 19 -30.30 9.04 -23.88
CA PRO A 19 -29.47 10.15 -23.42
C PRO A 19 -30.10 10.82 -22.18
N VAL A 20 -29.24 11.20 -21.24
CA VAL A 20 -29.59 11.93 -20.01
C VAL A 20 -29.92 13.38 -20.37
N ASP A 21 -31.01 13.91 -19.82
CA ASP A 21 -31.52 15.25 -20.08
C ASP A 21 -30.53 16.33 -19.59
N HIS A 22 -30.22 17.30 -20.46
CA HIS A 22 -29.20 18.33 -20.22
C HIS A 22 -29.65 19.37 -19.16
N ASP A 23 -30.95 19.47 -18.90
CA ASP A 23 -31.53 20.40 -17.92
C ASP A 23 -31.34 19.94 -16.46
N ASP A 24 -31.19 18.63 -16.22
CA ASP A 24 -30.96 18.08 -14.87
C ASP A 24 -29.53 18.37 -14.37
N VAL A 25 -28.55 18.38 -15.27
CA VAL A 25 -27.14 18.64 -14.92
C VAL A 25 -26.92 20.12 -14.58
N GLN A 26 -27.62 21.04 -15.24
CA GLN A 26 -27.51 22.47 -14.93
C GLN A 26 -28.19 22.84 -13.62
N THR A 27 -29.31 22.19 -13.29
CA THR A 27 -30.05 22.40 -12.05
C THR A 27 -29.25 21.95 -10.82
N ILE A 28 -28.53 20.83 -10.93
CA ILE A 28 -27.62 20.35 -9.87
C ILE A 28 -26.40 21.28 -9.70
N ALA A 29 -25.82 21.75 -10.81
CA ALA A 29 -24.67 22.66 -10.77
C ALA A 29 -24.99 24.04 -10.18
N GLN A 30 -26.22 24.53 -10.37
CA GLN A 30 -26.68 25.81 -9.79
C GLN A 30 -26.95 25.67 -8.28
N THR A 31 -27.55 24.57 -7.84
CA THR A 31 -27.83 24.28 -6.43
C THR A 31 -26.54 24.21 -5.60
N ILE A 32 -25.48 23.61 -6.15
CA ILE A 32 -24.15 23.55 -5.51
C ILE A 32 -23.52 24.95 -5.41
N ARG A 33 -23.74 25.82 -6.41
CA ARG A 33 -23.18 27.19 -6.43
C ARG A 33 -23.87 28.12 -5.43
N ASP A 34 -25.17 27.93 -5.21
CA ASP A 34 -25.97 28.71 -4.28
C ASP A 34 -25.70 28.30 -2.80
N LEU A 35 -25.40 27.01 -2.56
CA LEU A 35 -24.93 26.49 -1.26
C LEU A 35 -23.54 27.04 -0.86
N VAL A 36 -22.64 27.19 -1.82
CA VAL A 36 -21.29 27.75 -1.57
C VAL A 36 -21.32 29.27 -1.33
N SER A 37 -22.35 29.96 -1.83
CA SER A 37 -22.46 31.42 -1.70
C SER A 37 -23.08 31.88 -0.38
N THR A 38 -23.76 30.99 0.36
CA THR A 38 -24.45 31.34 1.62
C THR A 38 -23.56 31.24 2.87
N GLU A 39 -22.39 30.59 2.79
CA GLU A 39 -21.44 30.50 3.93
C GLU A 39 -20.41 31.66 3.98
N ALA A 40 -20.41 32.56 2.99
CA ALA A 40 -19.37 33.58 2.85
C ALA A 40 -19.65 34.94 3.52
N GLN A 41 -20.73 35.09 4.30
CA GLN A 41 -21.04 36.35 4.98
C GLN A 41 -21.59 36.12 6.39
N VAL A 42 -20.72 36.08 7.41
CA VAL A 42 -20.81 36.84 8.68
C VAL A 42 -19.48 36.63 9.43
N ILE A 43 -18.55 37.58 9.37
CA ILE A 43 -17.49 37.71 10.37
C ILE A 43 -17.42 39.19 10.77
N HIS A 44 -17.78 39.49 12.02
CA HIS A 44 -17.55 40.79 12.66
C HIS A 44 -16.21 40.74 13.43
N PRO A 45 -15.48 41.86 13.54
CA PRO A 45 -14.16 41.89 14.18
C PRO A 45 -14.29 41.89 15.70
N VAL A 46 -13.53 41.04 16.39
CA VAL A 46 -13.38 41.06 17.84
C VAL A 46 -11.98 41.59 18.18
N ALA A 47 -11.97 42.49 19.16
CA ALA A 47 -10.89 43.38 19.57
C ALA A 47 -9.67 42.67 20.16
N GLU A 48 -8.54 43.39 20.06
CA GLU A 48 -7.25 43.09 20.66
C GLU A 48 -7.35 42.94 22.19
N GLY A 49 -6.76 41.87 22.70
CA GLY A 49 -6.47 41.65 24.11
C GLY A 49 -5.14 40.93 24.22
N GLU A 50 -4.12 41.66 24.69
CA GLU A 50 -2.83 41.14 25.11
C GLU A 50 -3.03 40.16 26.29
N ASP A 51 -2.37 38.99 26.25
CA ASP A 51 -1.25 38.63 27.14
C ASP A 51 -1.06 37.10 27.23
N GLY A 52 0.19 36.63 27.25
CA GLY A 52 0.54 35.26 27.68
C GLY A 52 0.88 34.21 26.61
N THR A 53 1.83 34.49 25.72
CA THR A 53 2.46 33.46 24.86
C THR A 53 3.19 32.37 25.66
N GLN A 54 2.67 31.15 25.66
CA GLN A 54 3.50 29.94 25.72
C GLN A 54 3.72 29.45 24.29
N ALA A 55 4.97 29.53 23.84
CA ALA A 55 5.40 29.07 22.53
C ALA A 55 5.20 27.57 22.40
N VAL A 56 4.25 27.16 21.54
CA VAL A 56 4.20 25.82 21.00
C VAL A 56 5.27 25.78 19.91
N ASN A 57 6.35 25.03 20.13
CA ASN A 57 7.42 24.86 19.14
C ASN A 57 6.83 24.25 17.85
N GLY A 58 6.78 25.03 16.78
CA GLY A 58 6.21 24.69 15.48
C GLY A 58 7.15 23.88 14.56
N ASP A 59 7.89 22.93 15.12
CA ASP A 59 9.01 22.24 14.45
C ASP A 59 8.66 20.85 13.87
N ASP A 60 7.38 20.52 13.64
CA ASP A 60 6.97 19.20 13.11
C ASP A 60 6.20 19.27 11.77
N PHE A 61 6.87 19.78 10.73
CA PHE A 61 6.32 19.87 9.37
C PHE A 61 6.82 18.78 8.41
N GLY A 62 7.28 17.61 8.89
CA GLY A 62 7.94 16.67 7.96
C GLY A 62 7.96 15.19 8.28
N ILE A 63 7.38 14.69 9.37
CA ILE A 63 7.41 13.25 9.64
C ILE A 63 5.98 12.71 9.74
N ALA A 64 5.45 12.21 8.63
CA ALA A 64 4.26 11.36 8.65
C ALA A 64 4.66 9.98 9.19
N ASN A 65 4.67 9.84 10.51
CA ASN A 65 4.84 8.57 11.19
C ASN A 65 3.50 7.82 11.09
N TYR A 66 3.41 6.67 10.41
CA TYR A 66 2.14 5.93 10.29
C TYR A 66 1.56 5.45 11.63
N TRP A 67 2.31 5.61 12.73
CA TRP A 67 1.91 5.33 14.11
C TRP A 67 1.60 6.60 14.94
N ASP A 68 1.74 7.80 14.37
CA ASP A 68 1.38 9.06 15.01
C ASP A 68 -0.01 9.51 14.55
N ALA A 69 -0.99 9.44 15.45
CA ALA A 69 -2.35 9.91 15.22
C ALA A 69 -2.45 11.38 14.85
N SER A 70 -1.54 12.21 15.34
CA SER A 70 -1.48 13.62 14.95
C SER A 70 -0.94 13.82 13.53
N SER A 71 -0.40 12.75 12.91
CA SER A 71 0.08 12.74 11.54
C SER A 71 -0.87 12.13 10.50
N MET A 72 -1.99 11.55 10.94
CA MET A 72 -2.98 10.98 10.02
C MET A 72 -4.17 11.92 9.88
N ALA A 73 -4.31 12.55 8.72
CA ALA A 73 -5.50 13.35 8.40
C ALA A 73 -6.64 12.46 7.88
N PRO A 74 -7.90 12.94 7.91
CA PRO A 74 -8.96 12.35 7.11
C PRO A 74 -8.53 12.21 5.65
N LEU A 75 -8.96 11.15 4.98
CA LEU A 75 -8.69 10.94 3.56
C LEU A 75 -9.16 12.15 2.75
N ASN A 76 -8.31 12.67 1.87
CA ASN A 76 -8.77 13.61 0.86
C ASN A 76 -9.68 12.90 -0.16
N ALA A 77 -10.43 13.65 -0.97
CA ALA A 77 -11.43 13.08 -1.87
C ALA A 77 -10.86 12.02 -2.83
N ARG A 78 -9.63 12.23 -3.31
CA ARG A 78 -8.94 11.31 -4.22
C ARG A 78 -8.57 10.01 -3.50
N SER A 79 -7.96 10.10 -2.32
CA SER A 79 -7.61 8.95 -1.48
C SER A 79 -8.85 8.19 -1.00
N ALA A 80 -9.93 8.90 -0.67
CA ALA A 80 -11.21 8.30 -0.29
C ALA A 80 -11.82 7.49 -1.44
N ALA A 81 -11.82 8.04 -2.66
CA ALA A 81 -12.22 7.30 -3.85
C ALA A 81 -11.32 6.07 -4.09
N ALA A 82 -10.01 6.20 -3.82
CA ALA A 82 -9.08 5.10 -3.98
C ALA A 82 -9.33 3.93 -3.03
N ILE A 83 -9.55 4.21 -1.74
CA ILE A 83 -9.96 3.20 -0.75
C ILE A 83 -11.31 2.59 -1.13
N ALA A 84 -12.28 3.38 -1.61
CA ALA A 84 -13.57 2.87 -2.05
C ALA A 84 -13.45 1.87 -3.23
N ARG A 85 -12.57 2.15 -4.20
CA ARG A 85 -12.31 1.21 -5.32
C ARG A 85 -11.65 -0.07 -4.84
N LEU A 86 -10.66 0.01 -3.95
CA LEU A 86 -10.02 -1.18 -3.37
C LEU A 86 -11.02 -2.03 -2.58
N ARG A 87 -11.88 -1.41 -1.76
CA ARG A 87 -12.94 -2.10 -1.02
C ARG A 87 -13.96 -2.77 -1.94
N ALA A 88 -14.27 -2.15 -3.07
CA ALA A 88 -15.20 -2.68 -4.07
C ALA A 88 -14.55 -3.73 -5.00
N TYR A 89 -13.22 -3.80 -5.07
CA TYR A 89 -12.49 -4.67 -5.97
C TYR A 89 -12.80 -6.14 -5.69
N LYS A 90 -13.12 -6.89 -6.76
CA LYS A 90 -13.32 -8.34 -6.72
C LYS A 90 -12.20 -8.99 -7.52
N PRO A 91 -11.23 -9.66 -6.85
CA PRO A 91 -10.18 -10.35 -7.59
C PRO A 91 -10.76 -11.47 -8.45
N PRO A 92 -10.08 -11.83 -9.54
CA PRO A 92 -10.44 -13.03 -10.29
C PRO A 92 -10.37 -14.27 -9.37
N PRO A 93 -11.21 -15.30 -9.62
CA PRO A 93 -11.12 -16.56 -8.89
C PRO A 93 -9.70 -17.12 -8.97
N ALA A 94 -9.15 -17.56 -7.82
CA ALA A 94 -7.80 -18.12 -7.73
C ALA A 94 -7.85 -19.60 -7.28
N PRO A 95 -8.55 -20.51 -8.02
CA PRO A 95 -8.74 -21.90 -7.59
C PRO A 95 -7.44 -22.71 -7.52
N LEU A 96 -6.36 -22.20 -8.13
CA LEU A 96 -5.04 -22.79 -8.00
C LEU A 96 -4.47 -22.61 -6.59
N TRP A 97 -4.73 -21.49 -5.91
CA TRP A 97 -4.16 -21.20 -4.59
C TRP A 97 -4.34 -22.37 -3.63
N ASP A 98 -5.56 -22.90 -3.53
CA ASP A 98 -5.91 -23.99 -2.62
C ASP A 98 -5.29 -25.34 -3.02
N ARG A 99 -4.83 -25.48 -4.27
CA ARG A 99 -4.14 -26.68 -4.79
C ARG A 99 -2.61 -26.56 -4.73
N LEU A 100 -2.07 -25.37 -4.53
CA LEU A 100 -0.61 -25.17 -4.45
C LEU A 100 -0.01 -25.95 -3.27
N HIS A 101 1.16 -26.53 -3.49
CA HIS A 101 1.94 -27.09 -2.39
C HIS A 101 2.30 -25.99 -1.38
N LEU A 102 2.29 -26.32 -0.09
CA LEU A 102 2.55 -25.37 1.01
C LEU A 102 3.82 -24.51 0.76
N SER A 103 4.91 -25.16 0.34
CA SER A 103 6.19 -24.50 0.05
C SER A 103 6.17 -23.48 -1.10
N ARG A 104 5.06 -23.37 -1.83
CA ARG A 104 4.84 -22.43 -2.93
C ARG A 104 3.91 -21.29 -2.58
N ARG A 105 3.27 -21.30 -1.40
CA ARG A 105 2.36 -20.25 -0.96
C ARG A 105 3.10 -19.19 -0.16
N ALA A 106 2.94 -17.94 -0.56
CA ALA A 106 3.40 -16.78 0.17
C ALA A 106 2.39 -15.63 0.04
N ALA A 107 2.38 -14.73 1.00
CA ALA A 107 1.55 -13.53 0.94
C ALA A 107 2.31 -12.32 1.45
N VAL A 108 1.93 -11.15 0.94
CA VAL A 108 2.52 -9.85 1.33
C VAL A 108 1.44 -8.85 1.66
N LEU A 109 1.73 -7.93 2.59
CA LEU A 109 0.82 -6.90 3.06
C LEU A 109 1.14 -5.55 2.41
N LEU A 110 0.21 -4.99 1.65
CA LEU A 110 0.19 -3.58 1.31
C LEU A 110 -0.56 -2.83 2.40
N LEU A 111 0.16 -2.35 3.42
CA LEU A 111 -0.42 -1.56 4.50
C LEU A 111 -0.48 -0.09 4.08
N LEU A 112 -1.69 0.37 3.76
CA LEU A 112 -1.98 1.75 3.41
C LEU A 112 -2.35 2.56 4.64
N PHE A 113 -1.96 3.83 4.67
CA PHE A 113 -2.38 4.80 5.69
C PHE A 113 -2.46 6.19 5.07
N ALA A 114 -3.23 7.09 5.68
CA ALA A 114 -3.31 8.48 5.25
C ALA A 114 -2.22 9.32 5.94
N ASP A 115 -1.50 10.15 5.19
CA ASP A 115 -0.59 11.13 5.78
C ASP A 115 -1.34 12.41 6.23
N ARG A 116 -0.59 13.43 6.65
CA ARG A 116 -1.13 14.72 7.12
C ARG A 116 -1.94 15.48 6.06
N ARG A 117 -1.80 15.12 4.78
CA ARG A 117 -2.53 15.71 3.64
C ARG A 117 -3.74 14.87 3.23
N GLY A 118 -3.98 13.75 3.92
CA GLY A 118 -4.96 12.76 3.55
C GLY A 118 -4.56 11.95 2.30
N ASP A 119 -3.30 12.06 1.85
CA ASP A 119 -2.76 11.29 0.74
C ASP A 119 -2.37 9.88 1.24
N LEU A 120 -2.64 8.86 0.42
CA LEU A 120 -2.29 7.49 0.80
C LEU A 120 -0.78 7.27 0.67
N ARG A 121 -0.20 6.69 1.71
CA ARG A 121 1.16 6.15 1.72
C ARG A 121 1.11 4.66 2.00
N VAL A 122 2.14 3.94 1.54
CA VAL A 122 2.29 2.49 1.73
C VAL A 122 3.54 2.20 2.55
N VAL A 123 3.44 1.28 3.51
CA VAL A 123 4.58 0.81 4.32
C VAL A 123 5.42 -0.20 3.52
N ILE A 124 6.74 -0.02 3.54
CA ILE A 124 7.73 -0.86 2.86
C ILE A 124 8.89 -1.14 3.83
N THR A 125 9.41 -2.36 3.81
CA THR A 125 10.55 -2.79 4.62
C THR A 125 11.82 -2.88 3.79
N MET A 126 12.97 -2.67 4.43
CA MET A 126 14.27 -3.01 3.88
C MET A 126 14.74 -4.31 4.53
N ARG A 127 14.97 -5.34 3.72
CA ARG A 127 15.39 -6.65 4.22
C ARG A 127 16.79 -6.60 4.83
N ALA A 128 16.98 -7.28 5.96
CA ALA A 128 18.29 -7.39 6.60
C ALA A 128 19.34 -8.02 5.67
N ALA A 129 20.59 -7.54 5.75
CA ALA A 129 21.66 -8.02 4.89
C ALA A 129 22.09 -9.47 5.18
N SER A 130 21.82 -9.96 6.38
CA SER A 130 22.13 -11.32 6.83
C SER A 130 21.25 -12.40 6.20
N LEU A 131 20.19 -12.02 5.46
CA LEU A 131 19.29 -12.97 4.82
C LEU A 131 19.93 -13.59 3.57
N ARG A 132 19.75 -14.91 3.42
CA ARG A 132 20.30 -15.72 2.32
C ARG A 132 19.82 -15.31 0.91
N SER A 133 18.83 -14.42 0.81
CA SER A 133 18.28 -13.94 -0.46
C SER A 133 17.74 -12.51 -0.34
N PHE A 134 17.98 -11.68 -1.36
CA PHE A 134 17.47 -10.31 -1.48
C PHE A 134 17.87 -9.38 -0.33
N SER A 135 19.07 -9.57 0.22
CA SER A 135 19.70 -8.72 1.24
C SER A 135 19.69 -7.25 0.81
N GLY A 136 19.18 -6.35 1.65
CA GLY A 136 19.16 -4.91 1.38
C GLY A 136 18.18 -4.45 0.30
N HIS A 137 17.27 -5.32 -0.17
CA HIS A 137 16.21 -4.93 -1.10
C HIS A 137 14.96 -4.48 -0.36
N ALA A 138 14.23 -3.53 -0.96
CA ALA A 138 12.92 -3.15 -0.49
C ALA A 138 11.87 -4.24 -0.77
N ALA A 139 11.04 -4.54 0.22
CA ALA A 139 9.97 -5.53 0.13
C ALA A 139 8.73 -5.04 0.88
N LEU A 140 7.57 -5.55 0.48
CA LEU A 140 6.37 -5.46 1.32
C LEU A 140 6.52 -6.47 2.48
N PRO A 141 6.00 -6.17 3.68
CA PRO A 141 5.98 -7.15 4.77
C PRO A 141 5.29 -8.43 4.32
N GLY A 142 5.89 -9.59 4.57
CA GLY A 142 5.32 -10.84 4.10
C GLY A 142 6.31 -11.99 3.96
N GLY A 143 5.75 -13.18 3.78
CA GLY A 143 6.51 -14.42 3.80
C GLY A 143 5.67 -15.61 3.38
N LYS A 144 6.11 -16.80 3.79
CA LYS A 144 5.52 -18.07 3.32
C LYS A 144 4.37 -18.49 4.23
N ALA A 145 3.47 -19.29 3.70
CA ALA A 145 2.50 -20.00 4.53
C ALA A 145 3.23 -20.97 5.46
N ASP A 146 2.83 -21.00 6.73
CA ASP A 146 3.26 -22.01 7.70
C ASP A 146 2.35 -23.24 7.63
N THR A 147 1.07 -23.03 7.29
CA THR A 147 0.05 -24.07 7.22
C THR A 147 -0.83 -23.92 5.97
N LEU A 148 -1.58 -24.96 5.61
CA LEU A 148 -2.47 -24.91 4.43
C LEU A 148 -3.79 -24.19 4.75
N GLU A 149 -4.10 -24.07 6.03
CA GLU A 149 -5.33 -23.49 6.58
C GLU A 149 -5.27 -21.96 6.67
N GLU A 150 -4.08 -21.36 6.63
CA GLU A 150 -3.93 -19.91 6.62
C GLU A 150 -4.47 -19.31 5.31
N THR A 151 -5.38 -18.35 5.45
CA THR A 151 -5.76 -17.46 4.36
C THR A 151 -4.57 -16.56 3.97
N PRO A 152 -4.50 -16.07 2.72
CA PRO A 152 -3.47 -15.11 2.31
C PRO A 152 -3.31 -13.92 3.27
N PHE A 153 -4.41 -13.34 3.73
CA PHE A 153 -4.37 -12.20 4.63
C PHE A 153 -3.84 -12.57 6.03
N GLN A 154 -4.15 -13.77 6.54
CA GLN A 154 -3.58 -14.26 7.80
C GLN A 154 -2.06 -14.42 7.71
N ILE A 155 -1.55 -14.99 6.60
CA ILE A 155 -0.11 -15.09 6.33
C ILE A 155 0.51 -13.69 6.34
N ALA A 156 -0.03 -12.77 5.55
CA ALA A 156 0.50 -11.41 5.43
C ALA A 156 0.48 -10.64 6.76
N ARG A 157 -0.56 -10.81 7.58
CA ARG A 157 -0.66 -10.18 8.91
C ARG A 157 0.32 -10.79 9.91
N ARG A 158 0.49 -12.12 9.92
CA ARG A 158 1.44 -12.83 10.79
C ARG A 158 2.87 -12.37 10.50
N GLU A 159 3.25 -12.36 9.24
CA GLU A 159 4.57 -11.92 8.78
C GLU A 159 4.79 -10.42 9.10
N ALA A 160 3.80 -9.55 8.89
CA ALA A 160 3.91 -8.15 9.31
C ALA A 160 4.02 -7.98 10.83
N TRP A 161 3.42 -8.86 11.62
CA TRP A 161 3.60 -8.88 13.08
C TRP A 161 5.02 -9.27 13.47
N GLU A 162 5.58 -10.30 12.83
CA GLU A 162 6.94 -10.78 13.06
C GLU A 162 8.00 -9.75 12.62
N GLU A 163 7.86 -9.21 11.41
CA GLU A 163 8.85 -8.32 10.79
C GLU A 163 8.83 -6.90 11.37
N ILE A 164 7.64 -6.30 11.51
CA ILE A 164 7.48 -4.88 11.88
C ILE A 164 6.69 -4.65 13.17
N GLY A 165 6.30 -5.71 13.88
CA GLY A 165 5.58 -5.60 15.14
C GLY A 165 4.12 -5.17 15.00
N LEU A 166 3.55 -5.21 13.79
CA LEU A 166 2.16 -4.82 13.53
C LEU A 166 1.21 -5.79 14.25
N PRO A 167 0.45 -5.38 15.29
CA PRO A 167 -0.34 -6.32 16.07
C PRO A 167 -1.35 -7.11 15.23
N MET A 168 -1.45 -8.42 15.48
CA MET A 168 -2.46 -9.31 14.88
C MET A 168 -3.88 -9.01 15.36
N ASP A 169 -3.99 -8.45 16.57
CA ASP A 169 -5.25 -8.12 17.22
C ASP A 169 -5.38 -6.59 17.26
N ASP A 170 -6.42 -6.07 16.62
CA ASP A 170 -6.70 -4.65 16.54
C ASP A 170 -6.94 -4.03 17.92
N ALA A 171 -7.38 -4.80 18.93
CA ALA A 171 -7.51 -4.32 20.30
C ALA A 171 -6.17 -3.96 20.96
N LYS A 172 -5.05 -4.42 20.38
CA LYS A 172 -3.69 -4.06 20.80
C LYS A 172 -3.15 -2.83 20.06
N LEU A 173 -3.88 -2.33 19.06
CA LEU A 173 -3.62 -1.02 18.50
C LEU A 173 -4.13 0.04 19.50
N PRO A 174 -3.44 1.17 19.67
CA PRO A 174 -3.98 2.30 20.38
C PRO A 174 -5.30 2.73 19.75
N SER A 175 -6.29 2.99 20.59
CA SER A 175 -7.49 3.68 20.16
C SER A 175 -7.11 5.02 19.51
N PRO A 176 -7.72 5.42 18.39
CA PRO A 176 -8.89 4.82 17.73
C PRO A 176 -8.59 3.92 16.52
N PHE A 177 -7.37 3.39 16.39
CA PHE A 177 -6.91 2.72 15.17
C PHE A 177 -7.42 1.29 15.00
N ARG A 178 -7.61 0.91 13.73
CA ARG A 178 -7.85 -0.47 13.30
C ARG A 178 -7.22 -0.74 11.94
N ILE A 179 -7.15 -2.01 11.56
CA ILE A 179 -6.66 -2.45 10.25
C ILE A 179 -7.81 -3.09 9.48
N GLU A 180 -8.32 -2.39 8.46
CA GLU A 180 -9.35 -2.90 7.56
C GLU A 180 -8.71 -3.70 6.43
N HIS A 181 -9.05 -4.98 6.26
CA HIS A 181 -8.71 -5.73 5.03
C HIS A 181 -9.61 -5.24 3.90
N LEU A 182 -9.01 -4.72 2.82
CA LEU A 182 -9.75 -4.17 1.69
C LEU A 182 -10.01 -5.22 0.61
N CYS A 183 -8.95 -5.88 0.14
CA CYS A 183 -9.01 -6.88 -0.90
C CYS A 183 -7.71 -7.69 -1.02
N ASP A 184 -7.79 -8.83 -1.69
CA ASP A 184 -6.62 -9.54 -2.20
C ASP A 184 -6.41 -9.21 -3.69
N LEU A 185 -5.15 -9.13 -4.12
CA LEU A 185 -4.78 -8.84 -5.50
C LEU A 185 -4.34 -10.11 -6.25
N PRO A 186 -4.40 -10.10 -7.59
CA PRO A 186 -3.81 -11.10 -8.48
C PRO A 186 -2.45 -11.65 -8.03
N MET A 187 -2.24 -12.96 -8.22
CA MET A 187 -1.05 -13.67 -7.75
C MET A 187 0.17 -13.33 -8.60
N ASN A 188 1.35 -13.23 -7.98
CA ASN A 188 2.61 -12.99 -8.68
C ASN A 188 3.52 -14.22 -8.61
N LEU A 189 4.29 -14.48 -9.68
CA LEU A 189 5.19 -15.63 -9.80
C LEU A 189 6.65 -15.22 -9.62
N ALA A 190 7.28 -15.72 -8.57
CA ALA A 190 8.72 -15.53 -8.40
C ALA A 190 9.52 -16.46 -9.32
N ARG A 191 10.75 -16.07 -9.65
CA ARG A 191 11.73 -16.94 -10.35
C ARG A 191 11.96 -18.29 -9.65
N THR A 192 11.76 -18.35 -8.34
CA THR A 192 11.87 -19.55 -7.52
C THR A 192 10.59 -20.38 -7.48
N GLU A 193 9.61 -20.04 -8.32
CA GLU A 193 8.26 -20.63 -8.40
C GLU A 193 7.46 -20.44 -7.11
N LEU A 194 7.85 -19.48 -6.27
CA LEU A 194 7.03 -19.03 -5.15
C LEU A 194 5.87 -18.19 -5.71
N ILE A 195 4.65 -18.52 -5.30
CA ILE A 195 3.44 -17.80 -5.66
C ILE A 195 3.11 -16.84 -4.51
N VAL A 196 3.10 -15.55 -4.82
CA VAL A 196 2.87 -14.49 -3.85
C VAL A 196 1.48 -13.92 -4.06
N ARG A 197 0.64 -13.94 -3.01
CA ARG A 197 -0.69 -13.33 -2.98
C ARG A 197 -0.64 -11.99 -2.24
N PRO A 198 -0.72 -10.84 -2.94
CA PRO A 198 -0.70 -9.54 -2.27
C PRO A 198 -2.06 -9.24 -1.62
N CYS A 199 -2.04 -8.73 -0.39
CA CYS A 199 -3.22 -8.39 0.39
C CYS A 199 -3.17 -6.91 0.74
N VAL A 200 -4.23 -6.16 0.44
CA VAL A 200 -4.29 -4.72 0.71
C VAL A 200 -5.08 -4.49 1.99
N ALA A 201 -4.49 -3.72 2.91
CA ALA A 201 -5.15 -3.31 4.15
C ALA A 201 -4.99 -1.82 4.39
N PHE A 202 -5.92 -1.24 5.14
CA PHE A 202 -5.93 0.17 5.48
C PHE A 202 -5.87 0.35 7.00
N LEU A 203 -4.83 1.01 7.48
CA LEU A 203 -4.71 1.48 8.85
C LEU A 203 -5.43 2.81 8.97
N HIS A 204 -6.47 2.87 9.81
CA HIS A 204 -7.24 4.10 10.01
C HIS A 204 -8.02 4.17 11.32
N ALA A 205 -8.44 5.38 11.68
CA ALA A 205 -9.30 5.64 12.82
C ALA A 205 -10.78 5.33 12.51
N ASN A 206 -11.55 4.89 13.53
CA ASN A 206 -12.99 4.63 13.40
C ASN A 206 -13.87 5.88 13.32
N GLU A 207 -13.46 7.05 13.83
CA GLU A 207 -14.32 8.24 13.87
C GLU A 207 -13.55 9.57 13.67
N PRO A 208 -14.16 10.58 13.03
CA PRO A 208 -13.74 11.97 13.16
C PRO A 208 -14.01 12.47 14.60
N PRO A 209 -13.24 13.44 15.12
CA PRO A 209 -13.48 13.98 16.45
C PRO A 209 -14.92 14.50 16.56
N ALA A 210 -15.62 14.12 17.62
CA ALA A 210 -17.00 14.50 17.86
C ALA A 210 -17.18 16.03 17.73
N PRO A 211 -18.29 16.51 17.12
CA PRO A 211 -18.56 17.94 17.03
C PRO A 211 -18.59 18.56 18.44
N THR A 212 -17.87 19.66 18.59
CA THR A 212 -17.70 20.46 19.80
C THR A 212 -19.05 20.83 20.41
N GLY A 213 -19.40 20.21 21.55
CA GLY A 213 -20.63 20.53 22.28
C GLY A 213 -20.77 19.96 23.68
N SER A 214 -19.93 19.01 24.11
CA SER A 214 -19.97 18.49 25.49
C SER A 214 -18.81 19.03 26.31
N PRO A 215 -19.05 19.64 27.49
CA PRO A 215 -17.97 20.02 28.40
C PRO A 215 -17.33 18.75 28.96
N GLN A 216 -16.19 18.35 28.42
CA GLN A 216 -15.35 17.31 29.01
C GLN A 216 -14.29 17.97 29.90
N THR A 217 -14.37 17.60 31.17
CA THR A 217 -13.40 17.89 32.23
C THR A 217 -11.98 17.56 31.77
N PRO A 218 -10.95 18.36 32.09
CA PRO A 218 -9.58 18.10 31.67
C PRO A 218 -9.01 16.92 32.48
N SER A 219 -9.30 15.70 32.07
CA SER A 219 -8.71 14.50 32.66
C SER A 219 -7.60 13.98 31.76
N THR A 220 -6.39 14.09 32.29
CA THR A 220 -5.27 13.15 32.11
C THR A 220 -4.80 12.90 30.68
N LYS A 221 -3.66 13.53 30.35
CA LYS A 221 -2.68 13.12 29.33
C LYS A 221 -3.17 11.99 28.44
N THR A 222 -3.75 12.35 27.30
CA THR A 222 -3.92 11.42 26.18
C THR A 222 -2.54 10.80 25.94
N PRO A 223 -2.33 9.50 26.17
CA PRO A 223 -1.07 8.89 25.78
C PRO A 223 -1.00 9.04 24.26
N THR A 224 -0.01 9.79 23.77
CA THR A 224 0.26 9.83 22.34
C THR A 224 0.59 8.39 21.92
N ALA A 225 0.03 7.94 20.80
CA ALA A 225 0.29 6.62 20.23
C ALA A 225 1.79 6.30 20.08
N GLU A 226 2.61 7.36 20.12
CA GLU A 226 4.07 7.45 20.25
C GLU A 226 4.72 6.42 21.19
N GLU A 227 4.17 6.13 22.38
CA GLU A 227 4.85 5.25 23.36
C GLU A 227 4.46 3.77 23.25
N SER A 228 3.30 3.43 22.65
CA SER A 228 2.79 2.04 22.62
C SER A 228 2.89 1.34 21.26
N MET A 229 3.09 2.08 20.16
CA MET A 229 3.19 1.52 18.79
C MET A 229 4.59 1.51 18.21
N ILE A 230 5.64 1.74 19.01
CA ILE A 230 7.02 1.65 18.54
C ILE A 230 7.22 0.28 17.85
N PRO A 231 7.49 0.25 16.52
CA PRO A 231 7.76 -0.99 15.81
C PRO A 231 8.85 -1.77 16.53
N ARG A 232 8.52 -2.99 16.98
CA ARG A 232 9.56 -3.94 17.35
C ARG A 232 9.98 -4.61 16.06
N LEU A 233 10.95 -4.00 15.37
CA LEU A 233 11.55 -4.63 14.21
C LEU A 233 12.28 -5.89 14.66
N ASP A 234 12.04 -7.01 13.99
CA ASP A 234 12.98 -8.13 14.07
C ASP A 234 14.19 -7.81 13.18
N ALA A 235 15.27 -7.42 13.85
CA ALA A 235 16.57 -7.13 13.24
C ALA A 235 17.07 -8.21 12.28
N LYS A 236 16.68 -9.47 12.51
CA LYS A 236 17.11 -10.60 11.67
C LYS A 236 16.51 -10.55 10.28
N GLU A 237 15.36 -9.89 10.13
CA GLU A 237 14.57 -9.91 8.91
C GLU A 237 14.42 -8.52 8.30
N VAL A 238 14.32 -7.48 9.14
CA VAL A 238 14.12 -6.09 8.71
C VAL A 238 15.22 -5.17 9.26
N ALA A 239 15.92 -4.50 8.35
CA ALA A 239 16.92 -3.49 8.67
C ALA A 239 16.32 -2.08 8.84
N ALA A 240 15.25 -1.76 8.10
CA ALA A 240 14.56 -0.47 8.17
C ALA A 240 13.11 -0.60 7.71
N VAL A 241 12.28 0.36 8.11
CA VAL A 241 10.92 0.54 7.59
C VAL A 241 10.78 1.95 7.07
N PHE A 242 10.17 2.08 5.89
CA PHE A 242 9.87 3.35 5.27
C PHE A 242 8.47 3.38 4.69
N SER A 243 8.04 4.55 4.23
CA SER A 243 6.82 4.69 3.44
C SER A 243 7.05 5.43 2.12
N ALA A 244 6.18 5.15 1.15
CA ALA A 244 6.20 5.79 -0.17
C ALA A 244 4.82 6.37 -0.51
N PRO A 245 4.75 7.48 -1.27
CA PRO A 245 3.48 8.06 -1.72
C PRO A 245 2.81 7.08 -2.68
N PHE A 246 1.67 6.50 -2.27
CA PHE A 246 1.10 5.33 -2.97
C PHE A 246 0.63 5.66 -4.39
N GLN A 247 0.10 6.88 -4.61
CA GLN A 247 -0.27 7.33 -5.95
C GLN A 247 0.95 7.46 -6.89
N ASN A 248 2.12 7.76 -6.33
CA ASN A 248 3.30 8.08 -7.15
C ASN A 248 3.87 6.85 -7.86
N PHE A 249 3.45 5.64 -7.49
CA PHE A 249 3.71 4.43 -8.28
C PHE A 249 2.98 4.40 -9.64
N LEU A 250 2.21 5.44 -9.98
CA LEU A 250 1.69 5.68 -11.33
C LEU A 250 2.42 6.80 -12.09
N LYS A 251 3.41 7.45 -11.45
CA LYS A 251 4.05 8.67 -11.95
C LYS A 251 5.47 8.39 -12.42
N ALA A 252 5.89 9.07 -13.48
CA ALA A 252 7.26 8.97 -14.00
C ALA A 252 8.26 9.84 -13.20
N THR A 253 7.75 10.81 -12.44
CA THR A 253 8.55 11.78 -11.67
C THR A 253 8.19 11.73 -10.18
N ASP A 254 9.02 12.40 -9.36
CA ASP A 254 8.79 12.51 -7.93
C ASP A 254 7.44 13.17 -7.60
N GLU A 255 6.98 12.96 -6.37
CA GLU A 255 5.76 13.59 -5.86
C GLU A 255 5.87 15.12 -5.86
N GLU A 256 4.80 15.80 -6.27
CA GLU A 256 4.73 17.25 -6.17
C GLU A 256 4.51 17.66 -4.70
N LEU A 257 5.54 18.25 -4.10
CA LEU A 257 5.46 18.84 -2.77
C LEU A 257 4.87 20.26 -2.82
N PRO A 258 4.05 20.66 -1.83
CA PRO A 258 3.63 22.05 -1.70
C PRO A 258 4.84 22.98 -1.62
N ALA A 259 4.76 24.17 -2.22
CA ALA A 259 5.89 25.09 -2.35
C ALA A 259 6.57 25.43 -1.00
N GLU A 260 5.79 25.56 0.07
CA GLU A 260 6.29 25.76 1.44
C GLU A 260 7.17 24.59 1.91
N VAL A 261 6.74 23.35 1.67
CA VAL A 261 7.47 22.13 2.05
C VAL A 261 8.71 21.98 1.17
N ALA A 262 8.57 22.12 -0.15
CA ALA A 262 9.67 22.01 -1.11
C ALA A 262 10.81 23.01 -0.83
N ARG A 263 10.48 24.22 -0.35
CA ARG A 263 11.48 25.23 0.04
C ARG A 263 12.24 24.88 1.31
N ARG A 264 11.55 24.28 2.29
CA ARG A 264 12.15 23.96 3.60
C ARG A 264 12.90 22.63 3.58
N ARG A 265 12.37 21.65 2.84
CA ARG A 265 12.89 20.28 2.73
C ARG A 265 12.71 19.81 1.28
N PRO A 266 13.61 20.19 0.36
CA PRO A 266 13.56 19.69 -1.00
C PRO A 266 13.78 18.17 -1.02
N LEU A 267 13.19 17.50 -2.02
CA LEU A 267 13.50 16.10 -2.28
C LEU A 267 14.98 15.98 -2.71
N PRO A 268 15.65 14.87 -2.37
CA PRO A 268 17.02 14.65 -2.77
C PRO A 268 17.09 14.55 -4.30
N SER A 269 18.25 14.85 -4.88
CA SER A 269 18.42 14.75 -6.34
C SER A 269 18.24 13.30 -6.84
N GLY A 270 17.89 13.15 -8.11
CA GLY A 270 17.74 11.85 -8.77
C GLY A 270 16.34 11.66 -9.37
N ASP A 271 16.18 10.58 -10.12
CA ASP A 271 14.93 10.26 -10.79
C ASP A 271 14.05 9.39 -9.91
N TRP A 272 12.74 9.57 -9.98
CA TRP A 272 11.78 8.72 -9.28
C TRP A 272 11.66 7.33 -9.91
N TYR A 273 11.67 7.24 -11.24
CA TYR A 273 11.31 6.02 -11.96
C TYR A 273 12.24 5.71 -13.14
N GLU A 274 12.58 4.44 -13.26
CA GLU A 274 13.17 3.83 -14.45
C GLU A 274 12.45 2.51 -14.75
N GLY A 275 12.43 2.09 -16.01
CA GLY A 275 11.99 0.74 -16.33
C GLY A 275 12.50 0.24 -17.66
N ASN A 276 12.51 -1.09 -17.78
CA ASN A 276 12.89 -1.78 -18.99
C ASN A 276 12.08 -3.07 -19.15
N TRP A 277 11.93 -3.51 -20.41
CA TRP A 277 11.32 -4.79 -20.71
C TRP A 277 12.32 -5.93 -20.51
N LEU A 278 11.94 -6.93 -19.74
CA LEU A 278 12.68 -8.17 -19.54
C LEU A 278 11.93 -9.34 -20.17
N GLN A 279 12.64 -10.45 -20.39
CA GLN A 279 12.02 -11.74 -20.70
C GLN A 279 11.94 -12.58 -19.42
N PHE A 280 10.75 -13.00 -19.05
CA PHE A 280 10.50 -13.86 -17.89
C PHE A 280 9.63 -15.05 -18.31
N ASN A 281 10.17 -16.27 -18.19
CA ASN A 281 9.55 -17.50 -18.69
C ASN A 281 9.13 -17.43 -20.17
N GLY A 282 9.85 -16.67 -21.00
CA GLY A 282 9.53 -16.50 -22.43
C GLY A 282 8.48 -15.42 -22.72
N HIS A 283 8.01 -14.70 -21.70
CA HIS A 283 7.03 -13.63 -21.84
C HIS A 283 7.66 -12.26 -21.54
N PRO A 284 7.23 -11.19 -22.26
CA PRO A 284 7.65 -9.84 -21.93
C PRO A 284 7.12 -9.44 -20.56
N TRP A 285 8.02 -9.03 -19.68
CA TRP A 285 7.70 -8.64 -18.32
C TRP A 285 8.35 -7.29 -18.03
N ARG A 286 7.54 -6.28 -17.68
CA ARG A 286 8.03 -4.94 -17.42
C ARG A 286 8.68 -4.88 -16.04
N ALA A 287 9.98 -4.63 -16.01
CA ALA A 287 10.68 -4.31 -14.78
C ALA A 287 10.54 -2.83 -14.46
N HIS A 288 10.10 -2.56 -13.24
CA HIS A 288 9.95 -1.22 -12.67
C HIS A 288 11.02 -1.03 -11.59
N TYR A 289 11.66 0.13 -11.59
CA TYR A 289 12.61 0.59 -10.59
C TYR A 289 12.16 1.96 -10.10
N PHE A 290 11.79 2.05 -8.83
CA PHE A 290 11.43 3.29 -8.18
C PHE A 290 12.49 3.67 -7.16
N TYR A 291 12.96 4.91 -7.17
CA TYR A 291 13.96 5.40 -6.25
C TYR A 291 13.29 6.36 -5.24
N VAL A 292 12.72 5.77 -4.20
CA VAL A 292 11.87 6.47 -3.23
C VAL A 292 12.71 7.37 -2.34
N PRO A 293 12.45 8.70 -2.29
CA PRO A 293 13.08 9.60 -1.33
C PRO A 293 12.79 9.19 0.12
N VAL A 294 13.82 9.21 0.96
CA VAL A 294 13.74 8.86 2.38
C VAL A 294 14.31 9.96 3.28
N ASN A 295 13.98 11.21 2.97
CA ASN A 295 14.33 12.33 3.84
C ASN A 295 13.51 12.22 5.14
N ASP A 296 14.19 12.11 6.28
CA ASP A 296 13.63 12.06 7.65
C ASP A 296 12.91 10.79 8.09
N GLN A 297 13.00 9.69 7.34
CA GLN A 297 12.51 8.41 7.83
C GLN A 297 13.52 7.83 8.82
N ARG A 298 13.12 7.80 10.09
CA ARG A 298 13.91 7.21 11.16
C ARG A 298 14.14 5.74 10.80
N VAL A 299 15.35 5.40 10.32
CA VAL A 299 15.81 4.01 10.26
C VAL A 299 15.78 3.52 11.70
N MET A 300 14.73 2.79 12.02
CA MET A 300 14.56 2.27 13.36
C MET A 300 15.62 1.20 13.57
N LYS A 301 16.65 1.53 14.33
CA LYS A 301 17.67 0.56 14.70
C LYS A 301 17.07 -0.39 15.76
N PRO A 302 17.21 -1.71 15.61
CA PRO A 302 16.69 -2.67 16.58
C PRO A 302 17.31 -2.44 17.97
N LYS A 303 16.53 -2.66 19.04
CA LYS A 303 16.94 -2.37 20.43
C LYS A 303 18.01 -3.33 21.01
N ARG A 304 18.51 -4.30 20.24
CA ARG A 304 19.53 -5.28 20.68
C ARG A 304 20.90 -4.89 20.14
N GLN A 305 21.95 -5.32 20.84
CA GLN A 305 23.31 -5.29 20.33
C GLN A 305 23.37 -6.02 18.97
N LEU A 306 23.69 -5.26 17.93
CA LEU A 306 23.89 -5.74 16.57
C LEU A 306 25.31 -6.34 16.45
N SER A 307 25.51 -7.23 15.48
CA SER A 307 26.86 -7.58 15.06
C SER A 307 27.48 -6.45 14.23
N ALA A 308 28.81 -6.39 14.15
CA ALA A 308 29.50 -5.33 13.39
C ALA A 308 29.03 -5.24 11.92
N ALA A 309 28.75 -6.39 11.28
CA ALA A 309 28.23 -6.44 9.91
C ALA A 309 26.78 -5.93 9.79
N GLU A 310 25.96 -6.09 10.84
CA GLU A 310 24.60 -5.54 10.88
C GLU A 310 24.64 -4.03 11.17
N GLU A 311 25.55 -3.55 12.01
CA GLU A 311 25.76 -2.12 12.25
C GLU A 311 26.19 -1.39 10.98
N GLU A 312 27.18 -1.91 10.25
CA GLU A 312 27.67 -1.32 9.00
C GLU A 312 26.55 -1.16 7.96
N VAL A 313 25.71 -2.19 7.79
CA VAL A 313 24.57 -2.14 6.85
C VAL A 313 23.51 -1.14 7.29
N VAL A 314 23.21 -1.09 8.59
CA VAL A 314 22.22 -0.15 9.14
C VAL A 314 22.72 1.29 8.99
N ASP A 315 24.02 1.53 9.17
CA ASP A 315 24.65 2.83 8.95
C ASP A 315 24.64 3.19 7.46
N GLU A 316 25.02 2.29 6.55
CA GLU A 316 24.91 2.49 5.10
C GLU A 316 23.48 2.81 4.65
N LEU A 317 22.47 2.14 5.21
CA LEU A 317 21.06 2.44 4.93
C LEU A 317 20.67 3.82 5.47
N GLY A 318 21.14 4.19 6.66
CA GLY A 318 20.90 5.50 7.26
C GLY A 318 21.51 6.66 6.47
N GLU A 319 22.54 6.41 5.67
CA GLU A 319 23.19 7.40 4.80
C GLU A 319 22.52 7.57 3.43
N LYS A 320 21.63 6.65 3.04
CA LYS A 320 20.95 6.72 1.73
C LYS A 320 19.80 7.71 1.76
N GLU A 321 19.79 8.61 0.77
CA GLU A 321 18.70 9.55 0.56
C GLU A 321 17.54 8.97 -0.28
N ARG A 322 17.79 7.89 -1.03
CA ARG A 322 16.78 7.17 -1.82
C ARG A 322 16.90 5.66 -1.66
N TYR A 323 15.77 4.98 -1.47
CA TYR A 323 15.69 3.52 -1.49
C TYR A 323 15.08 3.01 -2.80
N GLN A 324 15.70 1.97 -3.35
CA GLN A 324 15.23 1.35 -4.59
C GLN A 324 14.16 0.29 -4.30
N VAL A 325 12.96 0.49 -4.84
CA VAL A 325 11.86 -0.47 -4.88
C VAL A 325 11.75 -1.01 -6.30
N TRP A 326 11.96 -2.32 -6.48
CA TRP A 326 12.03 -2.91 -7.82
C TRP A 326 11.47 -4.32 -7.88
N GLY A 327 11.44 -4.89 -9.09
CA GLY A 327 11.05 -6.29 -9.31
C GLY A 327 9.58 -6.55 -8.96
N MET A 328 9.31 -7.70 -8.34
CA MET A 328 7.94 -8.09 -7.96
C MET A 328 7.29 -7.08 -7.01
N THR A 329 8.04 -6.51 -6.07
CA THR A 329 7.54 -5.49 -5.14
C THR A 329 7.00 -4.28 -5.90
N ALA A 330 7.81 -3.73 -6.81
CA ALA A 330 7.40 -2.60 -7.64
C ALA A 330 6.22 -2.95 -8.55
N ARG A 331 6.20 -4.17 -9.11
CA ARG A 331 5.09 -4.64 -9.92
C ARG A 331 3.77 -4.67 -9.15
N ILE A 332 3.78 -5.25 -7.96
CA ILE A 332 2.62 -5.31 -7.06
C ILE A 332 2.12 -3.91 -6.73
N LEU A 333 3.02 -2.97 -6.45
CA LEU A 333 2.68 -1.58 -6.12
C LEU A 333 2.02 -0.84 -7.30
N VAL A 334 2.54 -1.02 -8.52
CA VAL A 334 1.92 -0.47 -9.74
C VAL A 334 0.52 -1.06 -9.93
N ASP A 335 0.37 -2.38 -9.88
CA ASP A 335 -0.94 -3.04 -10.07
C ASP A 335 -1.96 -2.59 -9.01
N ALA A 336 -1.54 -2.51 -7.74
CA ALA A 336 -2.38 -2.03 -6.65
C ALA A 336 -2.79 -0.56 -6.83
N ALA A 337 -1.85 0.32 -7.22
CA ALA A 337 -2.13 1.74 -7.44
C ALA A 337 -3.07 1.94 -8.64
N ARG A 338 -2.91 1.16 -9.72
CA ARG A 338 -3.81 1.19 -10.88
C ARG A 338 -5.25 0.87 -10.48
N ILE A 339 -5.45 -0.17 -9.67
CA ILE A 339 -6.77 -0.56 -9.15
C ILE A 339 -7.33 0.55 -8.24
N ALA A 340 -6.52 1.05 -7.31
CA ALA A 340 -6.94 2.06 -6.35
C ALA A 340 -7.35 3.37 -7.05
N TYR A 341 -6.50 3.92 -7.91
CA TYR A 341 -6.76 5.22 -8.54
C TYR A 341 -7.59 5.13 -9.82
N GLY A 342 -7.78 3.93 -10.38
CA GLY A 342 -8.51 3.73 -11.64
C GLY A 342 -7.80 4.42 -12.82
N GLN A 343 -6.48 4.40 -12.81
CA GLN A 343 -5.62 5.12 -13.76
C GLN A 343 -4.46 4.21 -14.20
N ASP A 344 -4.07 4.31 -15.45
CA ASP A 344 -2.84 3.69 -15.94
C ASP A 344 -1.61 4.56 -15.61
N PRO A 345 -0.43 3.95 -15.45
CA PRO A 345 0.79 4.69 -15.17
C PRO A 345 1.25 5.52 -16.38
N GLU A 346 2.04 6.56 -16.13
CA GLU A 346 2.63 7.46 -17.14
C GLU A 346 3.77 6.81 -17.95
N PHE A 347 4.16 5.59 -17.59
CA PHE A 347 5.25 4.82 -18.18
C PHE A 347 4.76 3.47 -18.68
N GLU A 348 5.57 2.75 -19.46
CA GLU A 348 5.23 1.42 -19.95
C GLU A 348 5.01 0.40 -18.81
N TYR A 349 4.03 -0.49 -18.98
CA TYR A 349 3.59 -1.48 -18.00
C TYR A 349 3.01 -2.72 -18.69
N ASN A 350 2.88 -3.87 -18.01
CA ASN A 350 2.06 -4.96 -18.57
C ASN A 350 0.58 -4.66 -18.33
N SER A 351 -0.25 -4.81 -19.37
CA SER A 351 -1.67 -4.47 -19.33
C SER A 351 -2.50 -5.24 -18.29
N HIS A 352 -2.19 -6.53 -18.09
CA HIS A 352 -2.83 -7.38 -17.09
C HIS A 352 -2.35 -7.06 -15.67
N TYR A 353 -3.08 -7.56 -14.66
CA TYR A 353 -2.65 -7.55 -13.26
C TYR A 353 -2.10 -8.92 -12.89
N GLY A 354 -1.10 -8.97 -12.01
CA GLY A 354 -0.51 -10.24 -11.57
C GLY A 354 0.09 -11.06 -12.71
N ASP A 355 0.37 -12.33 -12.42
CA ASP A 355 1.06 -13.27 -13.29
C ASP A 355 0.23 -14.56 -13.51
N GLU A 356 -1.10 -14.50 -13.39
CA GLU A 356 -2.01 -15.66 -13.47
C GLU A 356 -1.69 -16.59 -14.65
N GLY A 357 -1.54 -16.03 -15.86
CA GLY A 357 -1.20 -16.82 -17.04
C GLY A 357 0.17 -17.52 -16.94
N LEU A 358 1.17 -16.88 -16.33
CA LEU A 358 2.49 -17.49 -16.10
C LEU A 358 2.40 -18.61 -15.06
N ILE A 359 1.53 -18.45 -14.07
CA ILE A 359 1.31 -19.42 -13.01
C ILE A 359 0.58 -20.65 -13.57
N GLU A 360 -0.46 -20.46 -14.38
CA GLU A 360 -1.16 -21.54 -15.09
C GLU A 360 -0.20 -22.32 -16.01
N GLU A 361 0.65 -21.62 -16.73
CA GLU A 361 1.68 -22.26 -17.56
C GLU A 361 2.67 -23.06 -16.68
N ALA A 362 3.14 -22.50 -15.57
CA ALA A 362 4.02 -23.20 -14.63
C ALA A 362 3.35 -24.45 -14.01
N GLU A 363 2.05 -24.38 -13.71
CA GLU A 363 1.26 -25.54 -13.26
C GLU A 363 1.23 -26.62 -14.34
N SER A 364 0.87 -26.25 -15.58
CA SER A 364 0.76 -27.19 -16.71
C SER A 364 2.08 -27.92 -17.02
N GLN A 365 3.21 -27.27 -16.73
CA GLN A 365 4.57 -27.80 -16.89
C GLN A 365 5.03 -28.62 -15.67
N GLY A 366 4.22 -28.75 -14.62
CA GLY A 366 4.55 -29.49 -13.39
C GLY A 366 5.61 -28.81 -12.51
N ARG A 367 5.87 -27.51 -12.70
CA ARG A 367 6.89 -26.75 -11.97
C ARG A 367 6.49 -26.39 -10.54
N LEU A 368 5.19 -26.35 -10.25
CA LEU A 368 4.65 -25.94 -8.95
C LEU A 368 4.61 -27.07 -7.89
N GLY A 369 5.34 -28.17 -8.13
CA GLY A 369 5.52 -29.25 -7.16
C GLY A 369 6.35 -28.85 -5.92
N PRO A 370 6.53 -29.74 -4.94
CA PRO A 370 7.33 -29.46 -3.75
C PRO A 370 8.75 -29.03 -4.11
N LYS A 371 9.30 -28.07 -3.37
CA LYS A 371 10.68 -27.60 -3.59
C LYS A 371 11.65 -28.77 -3.33
N LYS A 372 12.33 -29.26 -4.37
CA LYS A 372 13.37 -30.30 -4.23
C LYS A 372 14.47 -29.79 -3.31
N LYS A 373 14.82 -30.56 -2.27
CA LYS A 373 15.98 -30.23 -1.43
C LYS A 373 17.24 -30.36 -2.29
N THR A 374 18.10 -29.36 -2.29
CA THR A 374 19.45 -29.44 -2.88
C THR A 374 20.17 -30.65 -2.28
N GLY A 375 20.40 -31.69 -3.10
CA GLY A 375 21.09 -32.92 -2.70
C GLY A 375 20.37 -34.23 -3.01
N GLU A 376 19.08 -34.23 -3.37
CA GLU A 376 18.42 -35.45 -3.84
C GLU A 376 18.73 -35.69 -5.32
N ALA A 377 19.62 -36.64 -5.59
CA ALA A 377 19.81 -37.18 -6.92
C ALA A 377 18.46 -37.77 -7.42
N PRO A 378 18.15 -37.66 -8.73
CA PRO A 378 16.96 -38.27 -9.28
C PRO A 378 17.01 -39.78 -8.99
N LYS A 379 15.97 -40.30 -8.33
CA LYS A 379 15.73 -41.74 -8.28
C LYS A 379 15.45 -42.18 -9.72
N VAL A 380 16.43 -42.87 -10.31
CA VAL A 380 16.32 -43.59 -11.58
C VAL A 380 15.36 -44.74 -11.41
#